data_AF-A0A1F9IBL7-F1
#
_entry.id   AF-A0A1F9IBL7-F1
#
_cell.length_a   1.000
_cell.length_b   1.000
_cell.length_c   1.000
_cell.angle_alpha   90.00
_cell.angle_beta   90.00
_cell.angle_gamma   90.00
#
_symmetry.space_group_name_H-M   'P 1'
#
loop_
_entity.id
_entity.type
_entity.pdbx_description
1 polymer ?
#
loop_
_entity_poly.entity_id
_entity_poly.type
_entity_poly.pdbx_seq_one_letter_code
_entity_poly.pdbx_strand_id
1 'polypeptide(L)'
;MLHYSDSIINSYPDRVKMRKEKYMELRKLLLSSCLELDNGVTPAVPVDCLENWAIKRSISLGDFSQELDAALHDGDLEITSPGMIGMTKAGTQRYAENFL
;
A
#
# COMPACT_ATOMS: atom_id res chain seq x y z
N MET A 1 -33.61 2.41 -38.58
CA MET A 1 -33.77 2.48 -37.11
C MET A 1 -32.55 1.81 -36.51
N LEU A 2 -31.55 2.60 -36.08
CA LEU A 2 -30.30 2.07 -35.54
C LEU A 2 -30.57 1.63 -34.10
N HIS A 3 -30.62 0.31 -33.86
CA HIS A 3 -30.61 -0.26 -32.52
C HIS A 3 -29.19 -0.14 -31.96
N TYR A 4 -28.92 0.92 -31.21
CA TYR A 4 -27.76 0.96 -30.34
C TYR A 4 -28.08 0.09 -29.12
N SER A 5 -27.44 -1.07 -29.06
CA SER A 5 -27.48 -1.99 -27.93
C SER A 5 -26.95 -1.31 -26.67
N ASP A 6 -27.80 -1.27 -25.64
CA ASP A 6 -27.54 -0.79 -24.27
C ASP A 6 -26.50 -1.64 -23.53
N SER A 7 -25.21 -1.52 -23.89
CA SER A 7 -24.15 -2.31 -23.23
C SER A 7 -22.91 -1.52 -22.80
N ILE A 8 -23.04 -0.22 -22.50
CA ILE A 8 -21.91 0.62 -22.04
C ILE A 8 -22.21 1.34 -20.70
N ILE A 9 -22.87 0.71 -19.73
CA ILE A 9 -23.14 1.39 -18.43
C ILE A 9 -22.75 0.58 -17.17
N ASN A 10 -22.34 -0.70 -17.25
CA ASN A 10 -22.11 -1.51 -16.03
C ASN A 10 -20.71 -2.13 -15.88
N SER A 11 -19.63 -1.43 -16.21
CA SER A 11 -18.26 -1.95 -15.98
C SER A 11 -17.29 -0.99 -15.27
N TYR A 12 -17.80 0.16 -14.81
CA TYR A 12 -17.04 1.14 -14.02
C TYR A 12 -16.95 0.84 -12.51
N PRO A 13 -18.01 0.37 -11.81
CA PRO A 13 -17.90 0.14 -10.36
C PRO A 13 -16.95 -1.01 -10.02
N ASP A 14 -16.92 -2.05 -10.84
CA ASP A 14 -16.05 -3.21 -10.62
C ASP A 14 -14.56 -2.86 -10.77
N ARG A 15 -14.20 -2.00 -11.72
CA ARG A 15 -12.81 -1.55 -11.87
C ARG A 15 -12.34 -0.70 -10.70
N VAL A 16 -13.21 0.16 -10.16
CA VAL A 16 -12.91 0.97 -8.97
C VAL A 16 -12.80 0.10 -7.73
N LYS A 17 -13.69 -0.90 -7.59
CA LYS A 17 -13.67 -1.87 -6.50
C LYS A 17 -12.42 -2.75 -6.53
N MET A 18 -12.08 -3.33 -7.68
CA MET A 18 -10.86 -4.12 -7.86
C MET A 18 -9.59 -3.29 -7.60
N ARG A 19 -9.58 -2.02 -8.00
CA ARG A 19 -8.48 -1.11 -7.68
C ARG A 19 -8.36 -0.93 -6.17
N LYS A 20 -9.47 -0.66 -5.48
CA LYS A 20 -9.51 -0.47 -4.02
C LYS A 20 -9.03 -1.72 -3.28
N GLU A 21 -9.47 -2.91 -3.68
CA GLU A 21 -9.04 -4.19 -3.11
C GLU A 21 -7.53 -4.41 -3.33
N LYS A 22 -7.03 -4.15 -4.54
CA LYS A 22 -5.59 -4.24 -4.86
C LYS A 22 -4.74 -3.35 -3.95
N TYR A 23 -5.12 -2.08 -3.76
CA TYR A 23 -4.36 -1.16 -2.91
C TYR A 23 -4.50 -1.49 -1.42
N MET A 24 -5.64 -2.03 -0.96
CA MET A 24 -5.74 -2.53 0.42
C MET A 24 -4.82 -3.72 0.68
N GLU A 25 -4.73 -4.67 -0.26
CA GLU A 25 -3.75 -5.77 -0.15
C GLU A 25 -2.32 -5.25 -0.20
N LEU A 26 -2.04 -4.27 -1.06
CA LEU A 26 -0.72 -3.64 -1.13
C LEU A 26 -0.36 -2.89 0.16
N ARG A 27 -1.34 -2.20 0.78
CA ARG A 27 -1.20 -1.56 2.10
C ARG A 27 -0.81 -2.57 3.16
N LYS A 28 -1.55 -3.68 3.25
CA LYS A 28 -1.29 -4.75 4.21
C LYS A 28 0.13 -5.27 4.06
N LEU A 29 0.52 -5.56 2.82
CA LEU A 29 1.85 -6.03 2.44
C LEU A 29 2.95 -5.03 2.78
N LEU A 30 2.74 -3.73 2.54
CA LEU A 30 3.69 -2.67 2.88
C LEU A 30 3.89 -2.58 4.40
N LEU A 31 2.80 -2.51 5.17
CA LEU A 31 2.86 -2.41 6.62
C LEU A 31 3.47 -3.67 7.25
N SER A 32 3.13 -4.86 6.75
CA SER A 32 3.74 -6.11 7.21
C SER A 32 5.23 -6.16 6.91
N SER A 33 5.66 -5.65 5.75
CA SER A 33 7.09 -5.57 5.41
C SER A 33 7.86 -4.63 6.33
N CYS A 34 7.25 -3.53 6.78
CA CYS A 34 7.85 -2.65 7.77
C CYS A 34 8.06 -3.38 9.10
N LEU A 35 7.08 -4.17 9.55
CA LEU A 35 7.18 -5.00 10.75
C LEU A 35 8.21 -6.13 10.64
N GLU A 36 8.30 -6.78 9.46
CA GLU A 36 9.25 -7.87 9.20
C GLU A 36 10.71 -7.39 9.16
N LEU A 37 10.93 -6.19 8.61
CA LEU A 37 12.26 -5.63 8.38
C LEU A 37 12.73 -4.74 9.54
N ASP A 38 11.84 -4.31 10.42
CA ASP A 38 12.19 -3.63 11.66
C ASP A 38 13.02 -4.57 12.55
N ASN A 39 14.24 -4.14 12.87
CA ASN A 39 15.16 -4.93 13.68
C ASN A 39 14.93 -4.77 15.20
N GLY A 40 13.94 -3.97 15.60
CA GLY A 40 13.59 -3.70 16.99
C GLY A 40 14.58 -2.79 17.73
N VAL A 41 15.62 -2.29 17.05
CA VAL A 41 16.64 -1.38 17.59
C VAL A 41 16.40 0.04 17.09
N THR A 42 16.10 0.19 15.80
CA THR A 42 15.67 1.44 15.19
C THR A 42 14.34 1.17 14.49
N PRO A 43 13.21 1.77 14.93
CA PRO A 43 11.89 1.51 14.37
C PRO A 43 11.74 2.24 13.02
N ALA A 44 12.56 1.87 12.05
CA ALA A 44 12.57 2.39 10.70
C ALA A 44 13.28 1.45 9.74
N VAL A 45 12.74 1.35 8.53
CA VAL A 45 13.23 0.50 7.45
C VAL A 45 13.70 1.39 6.30
N PRO A 46 14.86 1.11 5.68
CA PRO A 46 15.29 1.84 4.49
C PRO A 46 14.28 1.68 3.35
N VAL A 47 13.96 2.76 2.63
CA VAL A 47 13.07 2.73 1.46
C VAL A 47 13.58 1.73 0.43
N ASP A 48 14.89 1.69 0.16
CA ASP A 48 15.51 0.74 -0.76
C ASP A 48 15.24 -0.73 -0.38
N CYS A 49 15.12 -1.04 0.92
CA CYS A 49 14.77 -2.39 1.36
C CYS A 49 13.31 -2.72 1.03
N LEU A 50 12.40 -1.76 1.20
CA LEU A 50 10.98 -1.89 0.85
C LEU A 50 10.78 -1.99 -0.67
N GLU A 51 11.50 -1.20 -1.46
CA GLU A 51 11.48 -1.28 -2.93
C GLU A 51 11.99 -2.65 -3.41
N ASN A 52 13.12 -3.12 -2.88
CA ASN A 52 13.63 -4.46 -3.19
C ASN A 52 12.65 -5.57 -2.79
N TRP A 53 11.96 -5.40 -1.66
CA TRP A 53 10.91 -6.32 -1.21
C TRP A 53 9.72 -6.34 -2.19
N ALA A 54 9.32 -5.17 -2.71
CA ALA A 54 8.25 -5.02 -3.71
C ALA A 54 8.62 -5.66 -5.05
N ILE A 55 9.84 -5.41 -5.55
CA ILE A 55 10.37 -6.01 -6.78
C ILE A 55 10.38 -7.54 -6.68
N LYS A 56 10.86 -8.10 -5.56
CA LYS A 56 10.87 -9.56 -5.32
C LYS A 56 9.48 -10.20 -5.36
N ARG A 57 8.42 -9.41 -5.14
CA ARG A 57 7.02 -9.85 -5.19
C ARG A 57 6.30 -9.44 -6.47
N SER A 58 7.03 -8.98 -7.49
CA SER A 58 6.47 -8.51 -8.76
C SER A 58 5.44 -7.37 -8.59
N ILE A 59 5.60 -6.56 -7.55
CA ILE A 59 4.83 -5.34 -7.36
C ILE A 59 5.50 -4.24 -8.18
N SER A 60 4.72 -3.47 -8.94
CA SER A 60 5.28 -2.36 -9.71
C SER A 60 5.74 -1.24 -8.77
N LEU A 61 6.90 -0.63 -9.05
CA LEU A 61 7.40 0.49 -8.24
C LEU A 61 6.45 1.70 -8.27
N GLY A 62 5.67 1.86 -9.36
CA GLY A 62 4.64 2.89 -9.44
C GLY A 62 3.48 2.66 -8.47
N ASP A 63 2.95 1.44 -8.39
CA ASP A 63 1.91 1.09 -7.42
C ASP A 63 2.45 1.18 -5.98
N PHE A 64 3.67 0.69 -5.77
CA PHE A 64 4.34 0.76 -4.46
C PHE A 64 4.53 2.21 -4.00
N SER A 65 5.09 3.08 -4.85
CA SER A 65 5.29 4.51 -4.51
C SER A 65 3.96 5.18 -4.20
N GLN A 66 2.91 4.89 -4.99
CA GLN A 66 1.59 5.45 -4.75
C GLN A 66 1.02 5.02 -3.39
N GLU A 67 1.20 3.76 -3.00
CA GLU A 67 0.72 3.28 -1.70
C GLU A 67 1.58 3.76 -0.54
N LEU A 68 2.90 3.88 -0.73
CA LEU A 68 3.80 4.45 0.25
C LEU A 68 3.42 5.91 0.55
N ASP A 69 3.18 6.71 -0.48
CA ASP A 69 2.71 8.10 -0.34
C ASP A 69 1.35 8.17 0.36
N ALA A 70 0.42 7.27 0.02
CA ALA A 70 -0.88 7.20 0.69
C ALA A 70 -0.74 6.83 2.17
N ALA A 71 0.12 5.87 2.51
CA ALA A 71 0.38 5.45 3.89
C ALA A 71 1.05 6.54 4.73
N LEU A 72 1.95 7.33 4.12
CA LEU A 72 2.52 8.53 4.72
C LEU A 72 1.45 9.61 4.96
N HIS A 73 0.64 9.90 3.95
CA HIS A 73 -0.41 10.92 4.05
C HIS A 73 -1.47 10.57 5.10
N ASP A 74 -1.86 9.30 5.18
CA ASP A 74 -2.83 8.82 6.16
C ASP A 74 -2.24 8.73 7.58
N GLY A 75 -0.93 8.89 7.74
CA GLY A 75 -0.21 8.83 9.02
C GLY A 75 0.04 7.41 9.54
N ASP A 76 -0.03 6.39 8.69
CA ASP A 76 0.37 5.02 9.07
C ASP A 76 1.88 4.88 9.14
N LEU A 77 2.56 5.57 8.24
CA LEU A 77 4.01 5.59 8.13
C LEU A 77 4.51 7.02 8.37
N GLU A 78 5.77 7.13 8.76
CA GLU A 78 6.47 8.41 8.88
C GLU A 78 7.89 8.31 8.33
N ILE A 79 8.40 9.42 7.80
CA ILE A 79 9.80 9.52 7.41
C ILE A 79 10.60 9.89 8.66
N THR A 80 11.28 8.92 9.26
CA THR A 80 12.08 9.14 10.48
C THR A 80 13.41 9.83 10.18
N SER A 81 13.95 9.60 8.97
CA SER A 81 15.12 10.29 8.43
C SER A 81 15.11 10.14 6.89
N PRO A 82 15.92 10.92 6.14
CA PRO A 82 15.99 10.76 4.70
C PRO A 82 16.24 9.29 4.28
N GLY A 83 15.35 8.74 3.45
CA GLY A 83 15.43 7.35 2.99
C GLY A 83 15.02 6.28 4.00
N MET A 84 14.49 6.65 5.17
CA MET A 84 14.04 5.71 6.22
C MET A 84 12.57 5.93 6.55
N ILE A 85 11.81 4.83 6.61
CA ILE A 85 10.38 4.81 6.88
C ILE A 85 10.12 4.04 8.17
N GLY A 86 9.51 4.70 9.15
CA GLY A 86 9.02 4.09 10.38
C GLY A 86 7.52 3.88 10.33
N MET A 87 7.03 2.89 11.08
CA MET A 87 5.60 2.72 11.29
C MET A 87 5.16 3.47 12.54
N THR A 88 4.11 4.29 12.40
CA THR A 88 3.59 5.05 13.54
C THR A 88 2.76 4.14 14.46
N LYS A 89 2.46 4.64 15.67
CA LYS A 89 1.50 3.97 16.57
C LYS A 89 0.12 3.80 15.92
N ALA A 90 -0.34 4.81 15.18
CA ALA A 90 -1.61 4.77 14.46
C ALA A 90 -1.60 3.74 13.34
N GLY A 91 -0.49 3.63 12.59
CA GLY A 91 -0.29 2.60 11.58
C GLY A 91 -0.28 1.19 12.16
N THR A 92 0.42 1.00 13.29
CA THR A 92 0.44 -0.28 14.01
C THR A 92 -0.96 -0.70 14.44
N GLN A 93 -1.72 0.23 15.03
CA GLN A 93 -3.08 -0.02 15.50
C GLN A 93 -4.02 -0.33 14.33
N ARG A 94 -4.02 0.49 13.27
CA ARG A 94 -4.84 0.24 12.08
C ARG A 94 -4.47 -1.08 11.40
N TYR A 95 -3.20 -1.44 11.39
CA TYR A 95 -2.77 -2.73 10.88
C TYR A 95 -3.38 -3.88 11.68
N ALA A 96 -3.34 -3.79 13.01
CA ALA A 96 -3.93 -4.79 13.90
C ALA A 96 -5.47 -4.86 13.80
N GLU A 97 -6.15 -3.73 13.57
CA GLU A 97 -7.61 -3.69 13.48
C GLU A 97 -8.16 -4.18 12.13
N ASN A 98 -7.40 -3.98 11.04
CA ASN A 98 -7.89 -4.24 9.68
C ASN A 98 -7.31 -5.51 9.04
N PHE A 99 -6.17 -6.03 9.55
CA PHE A 99 -5.44 -7.08 8.85
C PHE A 99 -4.99 -8.29 9.69
N LEU A 100 -5.06 -8.22 11.03
CA LEU A 100 -4.86 -9.34 11.97
C LEU A 100 -6.20 -9.91 12.43
#